data_AF-A0A6A3D1W3-F1
#
_entry.id   AF-A0A6A3D1W3-F1
#
_cell.length_a   1.000
_cell.length_b   1.000
_cell.length_c   1.000
_cell.angle_alpha   90.00
_cell.angle_beta   90.00
_cell.angle_gamma   90.00
#
_symmetry.space_group_name_H-M   'P 1'
#
loop_
_entity.id
_entity.type
_entity.pdbx_description
1 polymer ?
#
loop_
_entity_poly.entity_id
_entity_poly.type
_entity_poly.pdbx_seq_one_letter_code
_entity_poly.pdbx_strand_id
1 'polypeptide(L)'
;MKKAKMSAQQWRNAQESVLSLEKRNVDSVDSIVRGGMEANQILRYQFSGALSTALEDVDTANNSCLTSIDHSLQLDHGACWNMNSMIIPCCEGLRELKGGHYHLTVEISENSGKCLEEEYMVDNPSCTIPRKRAFNSPSMSSMEELKTPPFEELLKLFWEAKTEKLGNGDVKHIGGI
;
A
#
# COMPACT_ATOMS: atom_id res chain seq x y z
N MET A 1 -47.15 107.82 -50.55
CA MET A 1 -45.83 107.67 -49.87
C MET A 1 -45.86 106.95 -48.51
N LYS A 2 -46.79 107.23 -47.57
CA LYS A 2 -46.77 106.60 -46.22
C LYS A 2 -46.84 105.07 -46.19
N LYS A 3 -47.72 104.44 -46.99
CA LYS A 3 -47.84 102.96 -47.07
C LYS A 3 -46.55 102.29 -47.57
N ALA A 4 -45.91 102.85 -48.59
CA ALA A 4 -44.65 102.31 -49.12
C ALA A 4 -43.54 102.33 -48.06
N LYS A 5 -43.39 103.45 -47.32
CA LYS A 5 -42.42 103.59 -46.23
C LYS A 5 -42.68 102.58 -45.09
N MET A 6 -43.95 102.35 -44.76
CA MET A 6 -44.34 101.36 -43.75
C MET A 6 -44.03 99.94 -44.19
N SER A 7 -44.32 99.58 -45.45
CA SER A 7 -43.98 98.25 -45.98
C SER A 7 -42.47 98.00 -46.02
N ALA A 8 -41.67 99.02 -46.38
CA ALA A 8 -40.21 98.92 -46.39
C ALA A 8 -39.65 98.72 -44.97
N GLN A 9 -40.25 99.36 -43.95
CA GLN A 9 -39.85 99.14 -42.56
C GLN A 9 -40.23 97.74 -42.06
N GLN A 10 -41.44 97.25 -42.39
CA GLN A 10 -41.86 95.90 -42.02
C GLN A 10 -40.97 94.84 -42.68
N TRP A 11 -40.59 95.04 -43.95
CA TRP A 11 -39.63 94.17 -44.63
C TRP A 11 -38.27 94.16 -43.94
N ARG A 12 -37.75 95.33 -43.58
CA ARG A 12 -36.47 95.43 -42.84
C ARG A 12 -36.54 94.70 -41.50
N ASN A 13 -37.59 94.92 -40.72
CA ASN A 13 -37.77 94.25 -39.43
C ASN A 13 -37.90 92.72 -39.59
N ALA A 14 -38.59 92.25 -40.64
CA ALA A 14 -38.71 90.82 -40.95
C ALA A 14 -37.35 90.22 -41.32
N GLN A 15 -36.57 90.92 -42.15
CA GLN A 15 -35.22 90.52 -42.52
C GLN A 15 -34.29 90.44 -41.29
N GLU A 16 -34.30 91.47 -40.43
CA GLU A 16 -33.53 91.48 -39.18
C GLU A 16 -33.97 90.35 -38.23
N SER A 17 -35.27 90.06 -38.15
CA SER A 17 -35.79 88.97 -37.32
C SER A 17 -35.32 87.61 -37.83
N VAL A 18 -35.34 87.38 -39.15
CA VAL A 18 -34.84 86.14 -39.77
C VAL A 18 -33.35 85.98 -39.52
N LEU A 19 -32.54 87.03 -39.73
CA LEU A 19 -31.10 86.99 -39.46
C LEU A 19 -30.79 86.72 -37.97
N SER A 20 -31.56 87.32 -37.07
CA SER A 20 -31.41 87.07 -35.63
C SER A 20 -31.78 85.64 -35.23
N LEU A 21 -32.80 85.06 -35.88
CA LEU A 21 -33.23 83.69 -35.65
C LEU A 21 -32.22 82.70 -36.20
N GLU A 22 -31.70 82.94 -37.41
CA GLU A 22 -30.65 82.15 -38.02
C GLU A 22 -29.42 82.08 -37.11
N LYS A 23 -28.93 83.23 -36.65
CA LYS A 23 -27.80 83.30 -35.72
C LYS A 23 -28.04 82.48 -34.45
N ARG A 24 -29.19 82.68 -33.80
CA ARG A 24 -29.55 81.92 -32.58
C ARG A 24 -29.65 80.42 -32.84
N ASN A 25 -30.18 80.00 -33.99
CA ASN A 25 -30.28 78.59 -34.33
C ASN A 25 -28.90 77.98 -34.60
N VAL A 26 -28.02 78.69 -35.30
CA VAL A 26 -26.63 78.26 -35.52
C VAL A 26 -25.91 78.11 -34.19
N ASP A 27 -26.00 79.11 -33.31
CA ASP A 27 -25.39 79.05 -31.96
C ASP A 27 -25.95 77.89 -31.13
N SER A 28 -27.26 77.64 -31.21
CA SER A 28 -27.91 76.52 -30.51
C SER A 28 -27.47 75.17 -31.05
N VAL A 29 -27.40 75.00 -32.37
CA VAL A 29 -26.96 73.75 -33.00
C VAL A 29 -25.49 73.49 -32.70
N ASP A 30 -24.63 74.51 -32.78
CA ASP A 30 -23.22 74.41 -32.41
C ASP A 30 -23.05 73.93 -30.96
N SER A 31 -23.81 74.50 -30.02
CA SER A 31 -23.76 74.08 -28.61
C SER A 31 -24.18 72.62 -28.42
N ILE A 32 -25.22 72.15 -29.14
CA ILE A 32 -25.67 70.76 -29.07
C ILE A 32 -24.61 69.82 -29.64
N VAL A 33 -24.03 70.17 -30.80
CA VAL A 33 -22.99 69.37 -31.46
C VAL A 33 -21.75 69.26 -30.58
N ARG A 34 -21.30 70.38 -29.99
CA ARG A 34 -20.17 70.40 -29.05
C ARG A 34 -20.43 69.54 -27.82
N GLY A 35 -21.60 69.71 -27.18
CA GLY A 35 -21.97 68.88 -26.02
C GLY A 35 -22.05 67.38 -26.36
N GLY A 36 -22.60 67.03 -27.52
CA GLY A 36 -22.63 65.65 -28.01
C GLY A 36 -21.24 65.08 -28.30
N MET A 37 -20.33 65.90 -28.83
CA MET A 37 -18.94 65.51 -29.08
C MET A 37 -18.18 65.25 -27.78
N GLU A 38 -18.32 66.13 -26.79
CA GLU A 38 -17.72 65.97 -25.46
C GLU A 38 -18.23 64.71 -24.76
N ALA A 39 -19.55 64.49 -24.76
CA ALA A 39 -20.16 63.28 -24.18
C ALA A 39 -19.65 61.99 -24.87
N ASN A 40 -19.60 61.99 -26.21
CA ASN A 40 -19.07 60.86 -26.96
C ASN A 40 -17.59 60.59 -26.65
N GLN A 41 -16.79 61.65 -26.47
CA GLN A 41 -15.39 61.50 -26.14
C GLN A 41 -15.20 60.90 -24.73
N ILE A 42 -15.99 61.35 -23.75
CA ILE A 42 -16.00 60.77 -22.40
C ILE A 42 -16.36 59.28 -22.45
N LEU A 43 -17.43 58.93 -23.17
CA LEU A 43 -17.86 57.54 -23.32
C LEU A 43 -16.78 56.66 -23.96
N ARG A 44 -16.09 57.17 -24.98
CA ARG A 44 -14.98 56.46 -25.63
C ARG A 44 -13.84 56.17 -24.65
N TYR A 45 -13.43 57.17 -23.85
CA TYR A 45 -12.38 56.97 -22.85
C TYR A 45 -12.80 55.97 -21.78
N GLN A 46 -14.03 56.08 -21.26
CA GLN A 46 -14.55 55.15 -20.25
C GLN A 46 -14.66 53.72 -20.79
N PHE A 47 -15.19 53.56 -22.00
CA PHE A 47 -15.31 52.25 -22.64
C PHE A 47 -13.94 51.62 -22.90
N SER A 48 -12.99 52.39 -23.42
CA SER A 48 -11.63 51.90 -23.65
C SER A 48 -10.94 51.52 -22.34
N GLY A 49 -11.15 52.29 -21.27
CA GLY A 49 -10.61 51.97 -19.94
C GLY A 49 -11.22 50.68 -19.39
N ALA A 50 -12.55 50.57 -19.41
CA ALA A 50 -13.27 49.38 -18.95
C ALA A 50 -12.86 48.13 -19.75
N LEU A 51 -12.68 48.26 -21.07
CA LEU A 51 -12.22 47.17 -21.92
C LEU A 51 -10.79 46.73 -21.57
N SER A 52 -9.87 47.68 -21.33
CA SER A 52 -8.50 47.37 -20.91
C SER A 52 -8.48 46.62 -19.58
N THR A 53 -9.22 47.12 -18.58
CA THR A 53 -9.32 46.46 -17.27
C THR A 53 -9.92 45.06 -17.39
N ALA A 54 -11.00 44.90 -18.15
CA ALA A 54 -11.62 43.59 -18.35
C ALA A 54 -10.67 42.60 -19.05
N LEU A 55 -9.84 43.08 -19.98
CA LEU A 55 -8.84 42.24 -20.65
C LEU A 55 -7.73 41.81 -19.67
N GLU A 56 -7.22 42.73 -18.87
CA GLU A 56 -6.22 42.45 -17.82
C GLU A 56 -6.73 41.46 -16.77
N ASP A 57 -8.00 41.60 -16.35
CA ASP A 57 -8.65 40.68 -15.42
C ASP A 57 -8.77 39.27 -16.01
N VAL A 58 -9.17 39.15 -17.27
CA VAL A 58 -9.26 37.87 -17.98
C VAL A 58 -7.89 37.21 -18.10
N ASP A 59 -6.86 37.97 -18.49
CA ASP A 59 -5.49 37.44 -18.61
C ASP A 59 -4.96 36.96 -17.25
N THR A 60 -5.23 37.72 -16.18
CA THR A 60 -4.86 37.34 -14.81
C THR A 60 -5.56 36.04 -14.39
N ALA A 61 -6.87 35.94 -14.62
CA ALA A 61 -7.64 34.74 -14.31
C ALA A 61 -7.17 33.53 -15.13
N ASN A 62 -6.86 33.73 -16.41
CA ASN A 62 -6.35 32.68 -17.30
C ASN A 62 -4.99 32.16 -16.83
N ASN A 63 -4.05 33.05 -16.50
CA ASN A 63 -2.74 32.67 -15.98
C ASN A 63 -2.84 31.92 -14.63
N SER A 64 -3.74 32.37 -13.76
CA SER A 64 -4.03 31.69 -12.49
C SER A 64 -4.56 30.28 -12.73
N CYS A 65 -5.52 30.12 -13.66
CA CYS A 65 -6.08 28.83 -14.04
C CYS A 65 -5.01 27.88 -14.60
N LEU A 66 -4.17 28.36 -15.53
CA LEU A 66 -3.06 27.58 -16.09
C LEU A 66 -2.10 27.09 -15.01
N THR A 67 -1.73 27.97 -14.07
CA THR A 67 -0.84 27.60 -12.95
C THR A 67 -1.50 26.56 -12.04
N SER A 68 -2.80 26.69 -11.78
CA SER A 68 -3.54 25.72 -10.95
C SER A 68 -3.67 24.35 -11.62
N ILE A 69 -3.86 24.32 -12.94
CA ILE A 69 -3.89 23.07 -13.73
C ILE A 69 -2.52 22.40 -13.68
N ASP A 70 -1.44 23.15 -13.93
CA ASP A 70 -0.08 22.61 -13.90
C ASP A 70 0.28 22.03 -12.53
N HIS A 71 -0.03 22.76 -11.45
CA HIS A 71 0.18 22.26 -10.09
C HIS A 71 -0.62 20.97 -9.80
N SER A 72 -1.88 20.89 -10.25
CA SER A 72 -2.69 19.68 -10.07
C SER A 72 -2.09 18.49 -10.82
N LEU A 73 -1.60 18.71 -12.04
CA LEU A 73 -0.94 17.67 -12.83
C LEU A 73 0.35 17.17 -12.16
N GLN A 74 1.14 18.07 -11.57
CA GLN A 74 2.33 17.69 -10.80
C GLN A 74 1.98 16.84 -9.58
N LEU A 75 0.90 17.19 -8.86
CA LEU A 75 0.42 16.39 -7.73
C LEU A 75 -0.03 14.99 -8.16
N ASP A 76 -0.78 14.89 -9.26
CA ASP A 76 -1.24 13.61 -9.81
C ASP A 76 -0.06 12.72 -10.23
N HIS A 77 0.96 13.30 -10.87
CA HIS A 77 2.19 12.58 -11.19
C HIS A 77 2.91 12.08 -9.93
N GLY A 78 3.02 12.92 -8.89
CA GLY A 78 3.60 12.53 -7.62
C GLY A 78 2.83 11.40 -6.93
N ALA A 79 1.50 11.48 -6.91
CA ALA A 79 0.64 10.43 -6.36
C ALA A 79 0.78 9.11 -7.13
N CYS A 80 0.76 9.17 -8.47
CA CYS A 80 0.94 8.01 -9.34
C CYS A 80 2.31 7.35 -9.13
N TRP A 81 3.38 8.15 -9.03
CA TRP A 81 4.71 7.64 -8.69
C TRP A 81 4.69 6.91 -7.35
N ASN A 82 4.16 7.55 -6.30
CA ASN A 82 4.13 6.98 -4.95
C ASN A 82 3.32 5.67 -4.89
N MET A 83 2.20 5.58 -5.62
CA MET A 83 1.45 4.34 -5.72
C MET A 83 2.26 3.26 -6.43
N ASN A 84 2.89 3.60 -7.56
CA ASN A 84 3.70 2.64 -8.32
C ASN A 84 4.92 2.15 -7.53
N SER A 85 5.55 3.00 -6.72
CA SER A 85 6.69 2.60 -5.88
C SER A 85 6.30 1.61 -4.78
N MET A 86 5.03 1.55 -4.38
CA MET A 86 4.51 0.55 -3.46
C MET A 86 3.96 -0.70 -4.17
N ILE A 87 3.22 -0.50 -5.27
CA ILE A 87 2.54 -1.58 -6.00
C ILE A 87 3.55 -2.49 -6.68
N ILE A 88 4.56 -1.95 -7.36
CA ILE A 88 5.52 -2.74 -8.14
C ILE A 88 6.28 -3.75 -7.25
N PRO A 89 6.92 -3.35 -6.14
CA PRO A 89 7.62 -4.29 -5.27
C PRO A 89 6.67 -5.30 -4.60
N CYS A 90 5.43 -4.90 -4.27
CA CYS A 90 4.43 -5.81 -3.73
C CYS A 90 4.08 -6.92 -4.73
N CYS A 91 3.85 -6.56 -5.99
CA CYS A 91 3.60 -7.52 -7.07
C CYS A 91 4.79 -8.44 -7.32
N GLU A 92 6.01 -7.92 -7.23
CA GLU A 92 7.24 -8.72 -7.33
C GLU A 92 7.36 -9.72 -6.18
N GLY A 93 7.18 -9.26 -4.93
CA GLY A 93 7.21 -10.13 -3.75
C GLY A 93 6.13 -11.22 -3.79
N LEU A 94 4.92 -10.91 -4.27
CA LEU A 94 3.86 -11.92 -4.45
C LEU A 94 4.23 -12.97 -5.50
N ARG A 95 4.92 -12.58 -6.58
CA ARG A 95 5.38 -13.50 -7.62
C ARG A 95 6.44 -14.45 -7.08
N GLU A 96 7.39 -13.91 -6.32
CA GLU A 96 8.45 -14.69 -5.67
C GLU A 96 7.86 -15.68 -4.65
N LEU A 97 6.98 -15.21 -3.77
CA LEU A 97 6.29 -16.04 -2.78
C LEU A 97 5.52 -17.19 -3.44
N LYS A 98 4.76 -16.90 -4.50
CA LYS A 98 4.02 -17.92 -5.26
C LYS A 98 4.98 -18.96 -5.85
N GLY A 99 6.09 -18.53 -6.44
CA GLY A 99 7.10 -19.41 -7.01
C GLY A 99 7.75 -20.32 -5.96
N GLY A 100 8.21 -19.73 -4.85
CA GLY A 100 8.81 -20.46 -3.73
C GLY A 100 7.85 -21.45 -3.08
N HIS A 101 6.59 -21.05 -2.85
CA HIS A 101 5.57 -21.94 -2.29
C HIS A 101 5.27 -23.13 -3.20
N TYR A 102 5.17 -22.90 -4.52
CA TYR A 102 4.98 -23.97 -5.49
C TYR A 102 6.14 -24.97 -5.46
N HIS A 103 7.39 -24.47 -5.48
CA HIS A 103 8.58 -25.32 -5.40
C HIS A 103 8.59 -26.18 -4.15
N LEU A 104 8.39 -25.56 -2.97
CA LEU A 104 8.35 -26.27 -1.69
C LEU A 104 7.23 -27.33 -1.64
N THR A 105 6.08 -27.02 -2.22
CA THR A 105 4.96 -27.97 -2.29
C THR A 105 5.31 -29.20 -3.13
N VAL A 106 5.94 -28.99 -4.28
CA VAL A 106 6.42 -30.08 -5.14
C VAL A 106 7.46 -30.92 -4.41
N GLU A 107 8.44 -30.29 -3.77
CA GLU A 107 9.50 -30.97 -3.01
C GLU A 107 8.93 -31.81 -1.86
N ILE A 108 8.01 -31.27 -1.06
CA ILE A 108 7.34 -32.00 0.03
C ILE A 108 6.56 -33.18 -0.53
N SER A 109 5.82 -32.98 -1.62
CA SER A 109 5.02 -34.04 -2.25
C SER A 109 5.91 -35.16 -2.78
N GLU A 110 7.00 -34.84 -3.45
CA GLU A 110 7.96 -35.80 -4.01
C GLU A 110 8.67 -36.57 -2.88
N ASN A 111 9.14 -35.88 -1.85
CA ASN A 111 9.76 -36.52 -0.69
C ASN A 111 8.77 -37.42 0.07
N SER A 112 7.52 -36.99 0.20
CA SER A 112 6.47 -37.82 0.83
C SER A 112 6.19 -39.08 0.02
N GLY A 113 6.12 -38.98 -1.32
CA GLY A 113 5.97 -40.14 -2.20
C GLY A 113 7.14 -41.11 -2.04
N LYS A 114 8.38 -40.61 -2.07
CA LYS A 114 9.58 -41.43 -1.86
C LYS A 114 9.55 -42.17 -0.51
N CYS A 115 9.28 -41.45 0.58
CA CYS A 115 9.26 -42.06 1.91
C CYS A 115 8.11 -43.07 2.09
N LEU A 116 6.91 -42.75 1.61
CA LEU A 116 5.71 -43.55 1.88
C LEU A 116 5.49 -44.68 0.88
N GLU A 117 5.88 -44.51 -0.37
CA GLU A 117 5.65 -45.49 -1.45
C GLU A 117 6.89 -46.35 -1.73
N GLU A 118 8.09 -45.76 -1.72
CA GLU A 118 9.32 -46.47 -2.11
C GLU A 118 10.08 -47.03 -0.90
N GLU A 119 10.29 -46.21 0.14
CA GLU A 119 11.16 -46.57 1.28
C GLU A 119 10.41 -47.33 2.40
N TYR A 120 9.10 -47.12 2.56
CA TYR A 120 8.31 -47.78 3.60
C TYR A 120 8.02 -49.26 3.26
N MET A 121 8.98 -50.13 3.59
CA MET A 121 8.92 -51.58 3.35
C MET A 121 8.36 -52.40 4.51
N VAL A 122 7.84 -51.76 5.57
CA VAL A 122 7.35 -52.45 6.78
C VAL A 122 6.24 -53.45 6.46
N ASP A 123 5.30 -53.05 5.60
CA ASP A 123 4.16 -53.86 5.21
C ASP A 123 4.43 -54.71 3.96
N ASN A 124 5.66 -54.69 3.43
CA ASN A 124 6.00 -55.51 2.28
C ASN A 124 5.93 -56.99 2.69
N PRO A 125 5.00 -57.78 2.13
CA PRO A 125 4.82 -59.15 2.56
C PRO A 125 6.08 -59.94 2.22
N SER A 126 6.89 -60.23 3.23
CA SER A 126 8.14 -60.99 3.09
C SER A 126 7.91 -62.45 2.70
N CYS A 127 6.65 -62.87 2.47
CA CYS A 127 6.19 -64.25 2.24
C CYS A 127 6.83 -65.31 3.15
N THR A 128 7.39 -64.86 4.27
CA THR A 128 8.05 -65.69 5.27
C THR A 128 7.20 -65.60 6.51
N ILE A 129 6.32 -66.59 6.67
CA ILE A 129 5.67 -66.86 7.95
C ILE A 129 6.80 -66.99 8.98
N PRO A 130 6.85 -66.15 10.04
CA PRO A 130 7.84 -66.29 11.08
C PRO A 130 7.73 -67.70 11.67
N ARG A 131 8.70 -68.56 11.37
CA ARG A 131 8.71 -69.92 11.91
C ARG A 131 8.85 -69.81 13.42
N LYS A 132 7.87 -70.35 14.15
CA LYS A 132 7.91 -70.50 15.60
C LYS A 132 9.24 -71.17 15.97
N ARG A 133 10.16 -70.45 16.60
CA ARG A 133 11.41 -71.05 17.08
C ARG A 133 11.02 -72.18 18.04
N ALA A 134 11.66 -73.33 17.88
CA ALA A 134 11.61 -74.37 18.89
C ALA A 134 12.27 -73.80 20.14
N PHE A 135 11.46 -73.40 21.12
CA PHE A 135 11.94 -73.09 22.44
C PHE A 135 12.10 -74.42 23.18
N ASN A 136 13.34 -74.73 23.56
CA ASN A 136 13.58 -75.77 24.55
C ASN A 136 13.06 -75.21 25.87
N SER A 137 11.83 -75.57 26.25
CA SER A 137 11.35 -75.28 27.59
C SER A 137 12.31 -75.95 28.58
N PRO A 138 12.86 -75.23 29.57
CA PRO A 138 13.61 -75.85 30.64
C PRO A 138 12.78 -76.99 31.25
N SER A 139 13.43 -78.12 31.56
CA SER A 139 12.76 -79.21 32.26
C SER A 139 12.35 -78.74 33.66
N MET A 140 11.25 -79.28 34.19
CA MET A 140 10.81 -79.02 35.56
C MET A 140 11.96 -79.20 36.56
N SER A 141 12.80 -80.21 36.38
CA SER A 141 13.98 -80.45 37.21
C SER A 141 15.00 -79.32 37.16
N SER A 142 15.27 -78.76 35.97
CA SER A 142 16.21 -77.64 35.82
C SER A 142 15.68 -76.34 36.44
N MET A 143 14.35 -76.13 36.46
CA MET A 143 13.75 -75.03 37.22
C MET A 143 13.81 -75.27 38.73
N GLU A 144 13.64 -76.52 39.18
CA GLU A 144 13.64 -76.87 40.60
C GLU A 144 15.04 -76.76 41.22
N GLU A 145 16.11 -77.08 40.47
CA GLU A 145 17.51 -76.89 40.90
C GLU A 145 17.88 -75.41 41.11
N LEU A 146 17.21 -74.49 40.42
CA LEU A 146 17.43 -73.04 40.59
C LEU A 146 16.64 -72.47 41.79
N LYS A 147 15.76 -73.24 42.42
CA LYS A 147 15.10 -72.78 43.63
C LYS A 147 16.12 -72.69 44.75
N THR A 148 16.04 -71.59 45.48
CA THR A 148 16.81 -71.40 46.70
C THR A 148 16.46 -72.52 47.68
N PRO A 149 17.45 -73.30 48.18
CA PRO A 149 17.21 -74.33 49.19
C PRO A 149 16.58 -73.73 50.45
N PRO A 150 15.90 -74.56 51.28
CA PRO A 150 15.32 -74.12 52.54
C PRO A 150 16.37 -73.42 53.42
N PHE A 151 15.92 -72.45 54.21
CA PHE A 151 16.80 -71.62 55.04
C PHE A 151 17.66 -72.46 56.01
N GLU A 152 17.12 -73.58 56.50
CA GLU A 152 17.81 -74.52 57.37
C GLU A 152 19.04 -75.16 56.68
N GLU A 153 18.92 -75.51 55.40
CA GLU A 153 20.03 -76.06 54.61
C GLU A 153 21.08 -74.99 54.29
N LEU A 154 20.65 -73.77 54.02
CA LEU A 154 21.55 -72.62 53.83
C LEU A 154 22.34 -72.30 55.09
N LEU A 155 21.69 -72.35 56.26
CA LEU A 155 22.35 -72.17 57.55
C LEU A 155 23.39 -73.28 57.80
N LYS A 156 23.03 -74.54 57.52
CA LYS A 156 23.94 -75.67 57.65
C LYS A 156 25.19 -75.49 56.78
N LEU A 157 25.01 -75.17 55.48
CA LEU A 157 26.12 -74.92 54.56
C LEU A 157 26.99 -73.73 55.00
N PHE A 158 26.39 -72.67 55.53
CA PHE A 158 27.13 -71.52 56.07
C PHE A 158 28.00 -71.92 57.27
N TRP A 159 27.47 -72.71 58.20
CA TRP A 159 28.24 -73.19 59.35
C TRP A 159 29.31 -74.21 58.95
N GLU A 160 29.01 -75.12 58.02
CA GLU A 160 29.96 -76.11 57.48
C GLU A 160 31.12 -75.43 56.73
N ALA A 161 30.82 -74.44 55.87
CA ALA A 161 31.84 -73.64 55.19
C ALA A 161 32.68 -72.78 56.18
N LYS A 162 32.07 -72.33 57.28
CA LYS A 162 32.79 -71.61 58.35
C LYS A 162 33.73 -72.54 59.13
N THR A 163 33.38 -73.81 59.29
CA THR A 163 34.26 -74.81 59.92
C THR A 163 35.40 -75.27 59.01
N GLU A 164 35.20 -75.38 57.69
CA GLU A 164 36.29 -75.68 56.73
C GLU A 164 37.32 -74.55 56.65
N LYS A 165 36.87 -73.28 56.75
CA LYS A 165 37.77 -72.12 56.67
C LYS A 165 38.66 -71.89 57.91
N LEU A 166 38.44 -72.63 59.00
CA LEU A 166 39.29 -72.62 60.19
C LEU A 166 40.34 -73.77 60.18
N GLY A 167 40.30 -74.65 59.18
CA GLY A 167 41.13 -75.86 59.09
C GLY A 167 42.43 -75.74 58.30
N ASN A 168 42.75 -74.57 57.72
CA ASN A 168 44.03 -74.37 57.02
C ASN A 168 44.64 -73.01 57.44
N GLY A 169 45.66 -73.09 58.29
CA GLY A 169 46.34 -71.96 58.91
C GLY A 169 47.23 -71.15 57.94
N ASP A 170 47.63 -69.99 58.46
CA ASP A 170 48.51 -68.95 57.90
C ASP A 170 47.93 -68.05 56.78
N VAL A 171 47.65 -66.78 57.13
CA VAL A 171 48.54 -65.65 56.84
C VAL A 171 48.04 -64.39 57.60
N LYS A 172 49.04 -63.60 57.99
CA LYS A 172 49.08 -62.54 59.00
C LYS A 172 48.21 -61.31 58.74
N HIS A 173 47.78 -60.74 59.87
CA HIS A 173 47.34 -59.36 60.10
C HIS A 173 48.07 -58.29 59.28
N ILE A 174 47.31 -57.37 58.68
CA ILE A 174 47.56 -55.92 58.78
C ILE A 174 46.20 -55.26 59.06
N GLY A 175 46.09 -54.65 60.23
CA GLY A 175 45.04 -53.71 60.57
C GLY A 175 45.61 -52.30 60.65
N GLY A 176 44.72 -51.30 60.61
CA GLY A 176 45.00 -49.96 61.10
C GLY A 176 44.66 -48.85 60.14
N ILE A 177 43.47 -48.28 60.36
CA ILE A 177 43.03 -46.89 60.12
C ILE A 177 43.00 -46.42 58.66
#